data_AF-A0A2S3ZAQ7-F1
#
_entry.id   AF-A0A2S3ZAQ7-F1
#
_cell.length_a   1.000
_cell.length_b   1.000
_cell.length_c   1.000
_cell.angle_alpha   90.00
_cell.angle_beta   90.00
_cell.angle_gamma   90.00
#
_symmetry.space_group_name_H-M   'P 1'
#
loop_
_entity.id
_entity.type
_entity.pdbx_description
1 polymer ?
#
loop_
_entity_poly.entity_id
_entity_poly.type
_entity_poly.pdbx_seq_one_letter_code
_entity_poly.pdbx_strand_id
1 'polypeptide(L)'
;MHTTEYSTTSLHTAALTDRVKRGDVRKFYRTFATRYPSVRNPLMLMRRVCMFIGTGCVPIGALALAYGITEVVSGGAPVADVVAPVVVGALLLSVGIMMARFFVRTFKRRDTPKRHYRLARFATANSLSYLPGPVSGKHLKPWASRGVLTLTRVMRPASERTIEFANYELRVDTLGSSNAQFGGFCAVRLSTPLPHILLRAQAGKAGKFALAALPDSAQRLSLEGDFNDHFTLYCPEEYERDALYLFTPDVMARLIDRVRGFDVEIIDDWLLLVSSRDVVTLDPESWQGLYDAVGALSDKIGRWERWRDDRLPAVPRVATGTDAGAVAVGPKPAASAGRVARRGRRLRMRLGWGEAIGLIALGSLLVGGVVSLFYSP
;
A
#
# COMPACT_ATOMS: atom_id res chain seq x y z
N MET A 1 -2.93 2.35 38.95
CA MET A 1 -3.69 1.73 37.85
C MET A 1 -4.32 2.86 37.04
N HIS A 2 -3.68 3.28 35.95
CA HIS A 2 -4.28 4.17 34.97
C HIS A 2 -4.68 3.30 33.77
N THR A 3 -5.92 2.85 33.77
CA THR A 3 -6.60 2.46 32.55
C THR A 3 -6.79 3.74 31.75
N THR A 4 -5.89 3.99 30.79
CA THR A 4 -6.21 4.90 29.69
C THR A 4 -7.36 4.26 28.93
N GLU A 5 -8.59 4.62 29.28
CA GLU A 5 -9.72 4.49 28.38
C GLU A 5 -9.34 5.24 27.12
N TYR A 6 -9.04 4.50 26.04
CA TYR A 6 -9.14 5.06 24.71
C TYR A 6 -10.61 5.39 24.52
N SER A 7 -10.99 6.60 24.93
CA SER A 7 -12.29 7.19 24.65
C SER A 7 -12.52 6.99 23.15
N THR A 8 -13.57 6.23 22.82
CA THR A 8 -14.14 6.11 21.48
C THR A 8 -14.59 7.49 21.05
N THR A 9 -13.63 8.35 20.73
CA THR A 9 -13.87 9.69 20.21
C THR A 9 -14.50 9.46 18.85
N SER A 10 -15.82 9.60 18.80
CA SER A 10 -16.60 9.43 17.58
C SER A 10 -15.99 10.34 16.51
N LEU A 11 -15.46 9.73 15.44
CA LEU A 11 -14.88 10.48 14.33
C LEU A 11 -15.89 11.48 13.78
N HIS A 12 -15.52 12.76 13.74
CA HIS A 12 -16.31 13.81 13.11
C HIS A 12 -16.15 13.74 11.60
N THR A 13 -17.02 12.98 10.93
CA THR A 13 -16.93 12.70 9.49
C THR A 13 -17.71 13.66 8.59
N ALA A 14 -18.54 14.56 9.16
CA ALA A 14 -19.38 15.50 8.40
C ALA A 14 -18.58 16.31 7.37
N ALA A 15 -17.36 16.73 7.73
CA ALA A 15 -16.46 17.47 6.84
C ALA A 15 -16.14 16.75 5.50
N LEU A 16 -16.26 15.42 5.45
CA LEU A 16 -16.01 14.60 4.27
C LEU A 16 -17.15 14.64 3.25
N THR A 17 -18.40 14.79 3.71
CA THR A 17 -19.61 14.65 2.87
C THR A 17 -20.37 15.97 2.69
N ASP A 18 -20.30 16.88 3.67
CA ASP A 18 -21.02 18.16 3.71
C ASP A 18 -20.98 18.93 2.40
N ARG A 19 -22.08 19.63 2.09
CA ARG A 19 -22.14 20.57 0.97
C ARG A 19 -21.12 21.69 1.22
N VAL A 20 -20.30 21.96 0.20
CA VAL A 20 -19.24 22.99 0.27
C VAL A 20 -19.47 24.03 -0.81
N LYS A 21 -19.37 25.32 -0.44
CA LYS A 21 -19.49 26.43 -1.39
C LYS A 21 -18.22 26.50 -2.24
N ARG A 22 -18.38 26.78 -3.54
CA ARG A 22 -17.25 26.88 -4.48
C ARG A 22 -16.27 28.00 -4.11
N GLY A 23 -16.78 29.11 -3.55
CA GLY A 23 -15.97 30.25 -3.09
C GLY A 23 -14.98 29.86 -2.00
N ASP A 24 -15.43 29.12 -0.99
CA ASP A 24 -14.60 28.69 0.14
C ASP A 24 -13.48 27.75 -0.31
N VAL A 25 -13.81 26.80 -1.19
CA VAL A 25 -12.82 25.88 -1.77
C VAL A 25 -11.75 26.65 -2.54
N ARG A 26 -12.14 27.67 -3.33
CA ARG A 26 -11.20 28.48 -4.10
C ARG A 26 -10.30 29.33 -3.20
N LYS A 27 -10.88 29.95 -2.16
CA LYS A 27 -10.13 30.74 -1.17
C LYS A 27 -9.11 29.87 -0.43
N PHE A 28 -9.55 28.72 0.09
CA PHE A 28 -8.67 27.75 0.72
C PHE A 28 -7.56 27.29 -0.23
N TYR A 29 -7.91 26.86 -1.44
CA TYR A 29 -6.95 26.25 -2.36
C TYR A 29 -5.88 27.23 -2.83
N ARG A 30 -6.20 28.54 -2.90
CA ARG A 30 -5.20 29.58 -3.22
C ARG A 30 -4.06 29.58 -2.20
N THR A 31 -4.39 29.67 -0.91
CA THR A 31 -3.40 29.65 0.18
C THR A 31 -2.74 28.28 0.32
N PHE A 32 -3.54 27.21 0.23
CA PHE A 32 -3.05 25.83 0.35
C PHE A 32 -2.02 25.47 -0.72
N ALA A 33 -2.24 25.89 -1.96
CA ALA A 33 -1.33 25.60 -3.06
C ALA A 33 -0.06 26.48 -3.04
N THR A 34 -0.09 27.64 -2.38
CA THR A 34 1.15 28.41 -2.10
C THR A 34 2.00 27.69 -1.05
N ARG A 35 1.36 27.13 0.00
CA ARG A 35 2.06 26.36 1.04
C ARG A 35 2.57 25.01 0.52
N TYR A 36 1.84 24.37 -0.39
CA TYR A 36 2.19 23.08 -0.97
C TYR A 36 2.19 23.16 -2.51
N PRO A 37 3.26 23.66 -3.15
CA PRO A 37 3.33 23.81 -4.61
C PRO A 37 3.13 22.49 -5.38
N SER A 38 3.45 21.36 -4.75
CA SER A 38 3.31 20.00 -5.29
C SER A 38 1.89 19.66 -5.76
N VAL A 39 0.85 20.31 -5.21
CA VAL A 39 -0.55 20.09 -5.61
C VAL A 39 -0.90 20.67 -6.99
N ARG A 40 -0.05 21.55 -7.54
CA ARG A 40 -0.22 22.18 -8.85
C ARG A 40 0.54 21.48 -9.97
N ASN A 41 1.14 20.31 -9.71
CA ASN A 41 2.10 19.66 -10.61
C ASN A 41 1.61 19.59 -12.08
N PRO A 42 2.15 20.42 -12.99
CA PRO A 42 1.68 20.51 -14.38
C PRO A 42 2.06 19.26 -15.19
N LEU A 43 3.13 18.57 -14.81
CA LEU A 43 3.57 17.33 -15.45
C LEU A 43 2.52 16.22 -15.30
N MET A 44 1.84 16.17 -14.15
CA MET A 44 0.73 15.22 -13.93
C MET A 44 -0.50 15.53 -14.79
N LEU A 45 -0.75 16.81 -15.05
CA LEU A 45 -1.81 17.22 -15.98
C LEU A 45 -1.44 16.79 -17.40
N MET A 46 -0.23 17.11 -17.86
CA MET A 46 0.28 16.73 -19.17
C MET A 46 0.24 15.21 -19.39
N ARG A 47 0.74 14.42 -18.42
CA ARG A 47 0.70 12.95 -18.48
C ARG A 47 -0.73 12.43 -18.69
N ARG A 48 -1.72 13.01 -18.01
CA ARG A 48 -3.13 12.63 -18.15
C ARG A 48 -3.69 13.03 -19.51
N VAL A 49 -3.33 14.20 -20.02
CA VAL A 49 -3.73 14.64 -21.37
C VAL A 49 -3.16 13.69 -22.41
N CYS A 50 -1.87 13.33 -22.33
CA CYS A 50 -1.25 12.35 -23.23
C CYS A 50 -1.95 10.98 -23.15
N MET A 51 -2.22 10.47 -21.94
CA MET A 51 -2.98 9.23 -21.76
C MET A 51 -4.38 9.30 -22.37
N PHE A 52 -5.08 10.42 -22.17
CA PHE A 52 -6.42 10.66 -22.71
C PHE A 52 -6.39 10.63 -24.23
N ILE A 53 -5.44 11.35 -24.85
CA ILE A 53 -5.25 11.33 -26.30
C ILE A 53 -4.96 9.91 -26.80
N GLY A 54 -4.10 9.16 -26.10
CA GLY A 54 -3.80 7.77 -26.42
C GLY A 54 -5.00 6.81 -26.34
N THR A 55 -6.05 7.15 -25.58
CA THR A 55 -7.30 6.36 -25.61
C THR A 55 -8.03 6.45 -26.96
N GLY A 56 -7.74 7.48 -27.77
CA GLY A 56 -8.22 7.62 -29.15
C GLY A 56 -7.72 6.52 -30.09
N CYS A 57 -6.67 5.76 -29.72
CA CYS A 57 -6.23 4.59 -30.48
C CYS A 57 -7.24 3.43 -30.46
N VAL A 58 -8.12 3.36 -29.45
CA VAL A 58 -9.13 2.29 -29.33
C VAL A 58 -10.10 2.25 -30.51
N PRO A 59 -10.82 3.34 -30.85
CA PRO A 59 -11.73 3.31 -32.00
C PRO A 59 -11.00 3.09 -33.32
N ILE A 60 -9.78 3.62 -33.48
CA ILE A 60 -8.97 3.43 -34.70
C ILE A 60 -8.59 1.95 -34.86
N GLY A 61 -8.08 1.32 -33.79
CA GLY A 61 -7.73 -0.09 -33.79
C GLY A 61 -8.94 -1.01 -34.02
N ALA A 62 -10.09 -0.66 -33.42
CA ALA A 62 -11.35 -1.40 -33.62
C ALA A 62 -11.85 -1.32 -35.07
N LEU A 63 -11.77 -0.14 -35.71
CA LEU A 63 -12.14 0.03 -37.11
C LEU A 63 -11.20 -0.72 -38.06
N ALA A 64 -9.88 -0.69 -37.81
CA ALA A 64 -8.91 -1.44 -38.60
C ALA A 64 -9.13 -2.96 -38.49
N LEU A 65 -9.45 -3.47 -37.29
CA LEU A 65 -9.83 -4.87 -37.08
C LEU A 65 -11.14 -5.22 -37.79
N ALA A 66 -12.16 -4.37 -37.68
CA ALA A 66 -13.45 -4.59 -38.33
C ALA A 66 -13.29 -4.65 -39.86
N TYR A 67 -12.52 -3.72 -40.44
CA TYR A 67 -12.19 -3.71 -41.86
C TYR A 67 -11.48 -5.00 -42.29
N GLY A 68 -10.45 -5.41 -41.55
CA GLY A 68 -9.75 -6.66 -41.85
C GLY A 68 -10.65 -7.88 -41.78
N ILE A 69 -11.53 -7.97 -40.78
CA ILE A 69 -12.51 -9.07 -40.67
C ILE A 69 -13.47 -9.06 -41.87
N THR A 70 -13.96 -7.89 -42.29
CA THR A 70 -14.86 -7.81 -43.46
C THR A 70 -14.19 -8.23 -44.75
N GLU A 71 -12.90 -7.92 -44.95
CA GLU A 71 -12.15 -8.34 -46.14
C GLU A 71 -11.90 -9.86 -46.16
N VAL A 72 -11.56 -10.47 -45.02
CA VAL A 72 -11.42 -11.94 -44.92
C VAL A 72 -12.74 -12.65 -45.22
N VAL A 73 -13.85 -12.16 -44.66
CA VAL A 73 -15.17 -12.79 -44.84
C VAL A 73 -15.68 -12.64 -46.27
N SER A 74 -15.43 -11.50 -46.90
CA SER A 74 -15.87 -11.23 -48.27
C SER A 74 -14.97 -11.85 -49.34
N GLY A 75 -13.76 -12.30 -48.98
CA GLY A 75 -12.77 -12.81 -49.93
C GLY A 75 -12.29 -11.74 -50.93
N GLY A 76 -12.45 -10.46 -50.58
CA GLY A 76 -12.26 -9.31 -51.48
C GLY A 76 -10.81 -8.93 -51.75
N ALA A 77 -9.89 -9.28 -50.86
CA ALA A 77 -8.49 -8.89 -50.93
C ALA A 77 -7.52 -10.07 -50.73
N PRO A 78 -6.30 -10.03 -51.33
CA PRO A 78 -5.23 -10.97 -51.02
C PRO A 78 -4.91 -10.97 -49.52
N VAL A 79 -4.62 -12.15 -48.96
CA VAL A 79 -4.35 -12.32 -47.52
C VAL A 79 -3.25 -11.36 -47.02
N ALA A 80 -2.20 -11.14 -47.82
CA ALA A 80 -1.10 -10.24 -47.48
C ALA A 80 -1.56 -8.79 -47.19
N ASP A 81 -2.56 -8.31 -47.92
CA ASP A 81 -3.07 -6.93 -47.78
C ASP A 81 -3.98 -6.76 -46.57
N VAL A 82 -4.52 -7.87 -46.03
CA VAL A 82 -5.40 -7.88 -44.86
C VAL A 82 -4.62 -8.10 -43.56
N VAL A 83 -3.50 -8.82 -43.61
CA VAL A 83 -2.73 -9.13 -42.40
C VAL A 83 -2.12 -7.87 -41.77
N ALA A 84 -1.54 -6.97 -42.56
CA ALA A 84 -0.93 -5.74 -42.05
C ALA A 84 -1.93 -4.83 -41.27
N PRO A 85 -3.11 -4.46 -41.82
CA PRO A 85 -4.07 -3.63 -41.10
C PRO A 85 -4.68 -4.34 -39.87
N VAL A 86 -4.85 -5.66 -39.90
CA VAL A 86 -5.31 -6.44 -38.73
C VAL A 86 -4.29 -6.41 -37.60
N VAL A 87 -3.00 -6.64 -37.90
CA VAL A 87 -1.91 -6.60 -36.90
C VAL A 87 -1.77 -5.19 -36.31
N VAL A 88 -1.77 -4.15 -37.16
CA VAL A 88 -1.72 -2.75 -36.70
C VAL A 88 -2.96 -2.40 -35.86
N GLY A 89 -4.15 -2.85 -36.29
CA GLY A 89 -5.40 -2.66 -35.57
C GLY A 89 -5.39 -3.30 -34.19
N ALA A 90 -4.94 -4.56 -34.10
CA ALA A 90 -4.77 -5.27 -32.83
C ALA A 90 -3.78 -4.56 -31.89
N LEU A 91 -2.66 -4.07 -32.42
CA LEU A 91 -1.67 -3.32 -31.64
C LEU A 91 -2.23 -2.01 -31.10
N LEU A 92 -2.89 -1.21 -31.96
CA LEU A 92 -3.50 0.07 -31.57
C LEU A 92 -4.62 -0.12 -30.55
N LEU A 93 -5.45 -1.16 -30.71
CA LEU A 93 -6.50 -1.53 -29.76
C LEU A 93 -5.88 -1.89 -28.40
N SER A 94 -4.85 -2.72 -28.39
CA SER A 94 -4.15 -3.16 -27.17
C SER A 94 -3.52 -2.00 -26.41
N VAL A 95 -2.78 -1.14 -27.12
CA VAL A 95 -2.16 0.08 -26.56
C VAL A 95 -3.23 1.06 -26.06
N GLY A 96 -4.30 1.26 -26.84
CA GLY A 96 -5.42 2.13 -26.48
C GLY A 96 -6.15 1.65 -25.22
N ILE A 97 -6.43 0.36 -25.10
CA ILE A 97 -7.05 -0.25 -23.91
C ILE A 97 -6.12 -0.11 -22.70
N MET A 98 -4.82 -0.36 -22.87
CA MET A 98 -3.82 -0.17 -21.81
C MET A 98 -3.79 1.29 -21.34
N MET A 99 -3.75 2.25 -22.27
CA MET A 99 -3.78 3.68 -21.97
C MET A 99 -5.09 4.10 -21.30
N ALA A 100 -6.25 3.59 -21.75
CA ALA A 100 -7.54 3.86 -21.13
C ALA A 100 -7.60 3.32 -19.70
N ARG A 101 -7.10 2.10 -19.47
CA ARG A 101 -7.00 1.52 -18.13
C ARG A 101 -6.11 2.37 -17.22
N PHE A 102 -4.95 2.81 -17.70
CA PHE A 102 -4.03 3.67 -16.95
C PHE A 102 -4.59 5.08 -16.72
N PHE A 103 -5.31 5.64 -17.70
CA PHE A 103 -6.03 6.91 -17.60
C PHE A 103 -7.10 6.84 -16.52
N VAL A 104 -8.00 5.87 -16.57
CA VAL A 104 -9.06 5.66 -15.57
C VAL A 104 -8.45 5.51 -14.17
N ARG A 105 -7.37 4.71 -14.04
CA ARG A 105 -6.67 4.51 -12.76
C ARG A 105 -6.05 5.81 -12.24
N THR A 106 -5.44 6.61 -13.10
CA THR A 106 -4.81 7.89 -12.73
C THR A 106 -5.85 8.98 -12.44
N PHE A 107 -6.98 8.98 -13.16
CA PHE A 107 -8.05 9.96 -13.03
C PHE A 107 -8.84 9.77 -11.74
N LYS A 108 -9.16 8.52 -11.36
CA LYS A 108 -9.80 8.22 -10.06
C LYS A 108 -8.93 8.65 -8.86
N ARG A 109 -7.61 8.68 -9.03
CA ARG A 109 -6.64 9.17 -8.03
C ARG A 109 -6.43 10.69 -8.08
N ARG A 110 -7.13 11.43 -8.96
CA ARG A 110 -7.00 12.89 -9.05
C ARG A 110 -7.35 13.53 -7.71
N ASP A 111 -6.37 14.25 -7.18
CA ASP A 111 -6.63 15.21 -6.14
C ASP A 111 -7.27 16.46 -6.74
N THR A 112 -8.43 16.80 -6.20
CA THR A 112 -9.17 18.00 -6.56
C THR A 112 -9.06 19.02 -5.44
N PRO A 113 -9.13 20.33 -5.74
CA PRO A 113 -9.20 21.36 -4.71
C PRO A 113 -10.28 21.07 -3.65
N LYS A 114 -11.44 20.58 -4.09
CA LYS A 114 -12.55 20.18 -3.23
C LYS A 114 -12.17 19.03 -2.29
N ARG A 115 -11.43 18.04 -2.77
CA ARG A 115 -10.95 16.91 -1.96
C ARG A 115 -9.98 17.37 -0.88
N HIS A 116 -8.97 18.16 -1.24
CA HIS A 116 -8.03 18.72 -0.26
C HIS A 116 -8.74 19.58 0.78
N TYR A 117 -9.73 20.38 0.37
CA TYR A 117 -10.53 21.18 1.29
C TYR A 117 -11.29 20.33 2.31
N ARG A 118 -11.98 19.28 1.84
CA ARG A 118 -12.71 18.34 2.71
C ARG A 118 -11.78 17.58 3.65
N LEU A 119 -10.66 17.05 3.13
CA LEU A 119 -9.67 16.33 3.93
C LEU A 119 -8.99 17.23 4.96
N ALA A 120 -8.68 18.48 4.62
CA ALA A 120 -8.11 19.44 5.57
C ALA A 120 -9.11 19.78 6.68
N ARG A 121 -10.38 20.02 6.34
CA ARG A 121 -11.44 20.26 7.35
C ARG A 121 -11.66 19.04 8.24
N PHE A 122 -11.69 17.84 7.67
CA PHE A 122 -11.80 16.59 8.41
C PHE A 122 -10.62 16.42 9.37
N ALA A 123 -9.41 16.71 8.91
CA ALA A 123 -8.21 16.63 9.74
C ALA A 123 -8.32 17.60 10.92
N THR A 124 -8.66 18.87 10.67
CA THR A 124 -8.88 19.87 11.74
C THR A 124 -9.96 19.45 12.72
N ALA A 125 -11.08 18.90 12.24
CA ALA A 125 -12.20 18.48 13.09
C ALA A 125 -11.86 17.28 14.01
N ASN A 126 -10.82 16.51 13.68
CA ASN A 126 -10.40 15.32 14.42
C ASN A 126 -8.97 15.46 14.99
N SER A 127 -8.46 16.70 15.12
CA SER A 127 -7.11 16.98 15.64
C SER A 127 -5.99 16.23 14.91
N LEU A 128 -6.17 16.03 13.60
CA LEU A 128 -5.17 15.47 12.69
C LEU A 128 -4.47 16.59 11.92
N SER A 129 -3.18 16.42 11.69
CA SER A 129 -2.45 17.17 10.67
C SER A 129 -2.74 16.60 9.28
N TYR A 130 -2.73 17.44 8.24
CA TYR A 130 -2.91 17.00 6.85
C TYR A 130 -1.82 17.54 5.93
N LEU A 131 -1.20 16.64 5.18
CA LEU A 131 -0.19 16.93 4.16
C LEU A 131 -0.62 16.31 2.82
N PRO A 132 -0.77 17.10 1.74
CA PRO A 132 -1.30 16.58 0.48
C PRO A 132 -0.34 15.61 -0.24
N GLY A 133 0.97 15.82 -0.09
CA GLY A 133 1.99 15.12 -0.87
C GLY A 133 2.12 15.62 -2.32
N PRO A 134 2.92 14.95 -3.16
CA PRO A 134 3.83 13.85 -2.80
C PRO A 134 4.88 14.27 -1.74
N VAL A 135 5.12 13.40 -0.77
CA VAL A 135 6.24 13.50 0.18
C VAL A 135 7.02 12.19 0.20
N SER A 136 8.31 12.25 0.52
CA SER A 136 9.15 11.06 0.61
C SER A 136 8.79 10.22 1.85
N GLY A 137 8.61 8.91 1.68
CA GLY A 137 8.36 7.98 2.78
C GLY A 137 9.62 7.42 3.45
N LYS A 138 10.78 8.10 3.33
CA LYS A 138 12.08 7.61 3.83
C LYS A 138 12.13 7.31 5.34
N HIS A 139 11.22 7.89 6.13
CA HIS A 139 11.13 7.60 7.57
C HIS A 139 10.65 6.17 7.85
N LEU A 140 9.82 5.58 6.98
CA LEU A 140 9.44 4.16 7.02
C LEU A 140 10.57 3.31 6.40
N LYS A 141 11.72 3.27 7.06
CA LYS A 141 12.95 2.63 6.55
C LYS A 141 12.72 1.22 5.98
N PRO A 142 11.96 0.31 6.62
CA PRO A 142 11.82 -1.06 6.12
C PRO A 142 11.06 -1.17 4.79
N TRP A 143 10.23 -0.19 4.48
CA TRP A 143 9.54 -0.07 3.20
C TRP A 143 10.34 0.75 2.19
N ALA A 144 10.94 1.86 2.63
CA ALA A 144 11.80 2.69 1.80
C ALA A 144 13.06 1.93 1.31
N SER A 145 13.48 0.85 1.99
CA SER A 145 14.56 -0.02 1.50
C SER A 145 14.14 -0.91 0.34
N ARG A 146 12.83 -1.05 0.04
CA ARG A 146 12.31 -1.86 -1.07
C ARG A 146 12.34 -1.11 -2.40
N GLY A 147 12.43 0.23 -2.36
CA GLY A 147 12.35 1.08 -3.55
C GLY A 147 11.96 2.51 -3.21
N VAL A 148 11.49 3.25 -4.21
CA VAL A 148 11.09 4.64 -4.03
C VAL A 148 9.67 4.70 -3.47
N LEU A 149 9.57 4.93 -2.15
CA LEU A 149 8.31 5.14 -1.44
C LEU A 149 7.88 6.62 -1.47
N THR A 150 6.77 6.89 -2.13
CA THR A 150 6.12 8.20 -2.20
C THR A 150 4.78 8.17 -1.49
N LEU A 151 4.54 9.13 -0.61
CA LEU A 151 3.31 9.24 0.17
C LEU A 151 2.49 10.42 -0.30
N THR A 152 1.17 10.24 -0.28
CA THR A 152 0.16 11.25 -0.61
C THR A 152 -0.93 11.23 0.44
N ARG A 153 -1.57 12.38 0.65
CA ARG A 153 -2.64 12.56 1.63
C ARG A 153 -2.25 12.02 3.01
N VAL A 154 -1.13 12.45 3.55
CA VAL A 154 -0.66 11.99 4.86
C VAL A 154 -1.45 12.69 5.95
N MET A 155 -1.97 11.92 6.90
CA MET A 155 -2.62 12.40 8.11
C MET A 155 -1.93 11.83 9.35
N ARG A 156 -1.69 12.67 10.35
CA ARG A 156 -1.11 12.23 11.63
C ARG A 156 -1.89 12.85 12.80
N PRO A 157 -2.40 12.04 13.74
CA PRO A 157 -2.95 12.55 14.98
C PRO A 157 -1.85 13.17 15.86
N ALA A 158 -2.26 14.08 16.74
CA ALA A 158 -1.45 14.50 17.87
C ALA A 158 -1.51 13.41 18.95
N SER A 159 -0.53 12.51 18.98
CA SER A 159 -0.44 11.42 19.95
C SER A 159 1.00 11.19 20.40
N GLU A 160 1.19 10.66 21.61
CA GLU A 160 2.53 10.30 22.12
C GLU A 160 3.19 9.23 21.23
N ARG A 161 2.39 8.27 20.77
CA ARG A 161 2.82 7.27 19.79
C ARG A 161 2.76 7.85 18.39
N THR A 162 3.78 7.59 17.57
CA THR A 162 3.76 7.98 16.16
C THR A 162 2.77 7.10 15.40
N ILE A 163 1.66 7.70 14.98
CA ILE A 163 0.65 7.09 14.10
C ILE A 163 0.61 7.91 12.80
N GLU A 164 0.58 7.23 11.66
CA GLU A 164 0.52 7.87 10.35
C GLU A 164 -0.46 7.13 9.43
N PHE A 165 -1.40 7.85 8.87
CA PHE A 165 -2.29 7.38 7.82
C PHE A 165 -1.84 7.98 6.49
N ALA A 166 -1.63 7.19 5.45
CA ALA A 166 -1.23 7.72 4.16
C ALA A 166 -1.66 6.82 3.00
N ASN A 167 -1.79 7.43 1.83
CA ASN A 167 -1.84 6.68 0.57
C ASN A 167 -0.43 6.63 -0.01
N TYR A 168 -0.03 5.49 -0.56
CA TYR A 168 1.33 5.28 -1.02
C TYR A 168 1.41 4.88 -2.50
N GLU A 169 2.54 5.23 -3.09
CA GLU A 169 3.09 4.68 -4.31
C GLU A 169 4.49 4.15 -3.99
N LEU A 170 4.70 2.85 -4.14
CA LEU A 170 5.99 2.20 -3.97
C LEU A 170 6.47 1.72 -5.33
N ARG A 171 7.53 2.33 -5.83
CA ARG A 171 8.18 1.89 -7.07
C ARG A 171 9.37 1.01 -6.72
N VAL A 172 9.22 -0.28 -6.95
CA VAL A 172 10.30 -1.25 -6.78
C VAL A 172 11.08 -1.29 -8.09
N ASP A 173 12.39 -1.07 -8.01
CA ASP A 173 13.27 -1.19 -9.15
C ASP A 173 13.76 -2.64 -9.21
N THR A 174 13.15 -3.43 -10.10
CA THR A 174 13.53 -4.84 -10.30
C THR A 174 14.03 -4.95 -11.72
N LEU A 175 15.33 -5.23 -11.90
CA LEU A 175 16.03 -5.58 -13.16
C LEU A 175 15.15 -5.50 -14.43
N GLY A 176 14.90 -4.28 -14.93
CA GLY A 176 14.21 -4.03 -16.21
C GLY A 176 12.71 -3.73 -16.16
N SER A 177 12.01 -3.89 -15.01
CA SER A 177 10.58 -3.57 -14.85
C SER A 177 10.33 -2.74 -13.59
N SER A 178 9.89 -1.48 -13.78
CA SER A 178 9.42 -0.60 -12.71
C SER A 178 7.95 -0.91 -12.39
N ASN A 179 7.69 -1.91 -11.55
CA ASN A 179 6.36 -2.16 -11.02
C ASN A 179 6.03 -1.14 -9.91
N ALA A 180 5.05 -0.30 -10.16
CA ALA A 180 4.52 0.64 -9.17
C ALA A 180 3.36 0.00 -8.40
N GLN A 181 3.57 -0.27 -7.11
CA GLN A 181 2.54 -0.67 -6.17
C GLN A 181 1.85 0.55 -5.59
N PHE A 182 0.56 0.42 -5.31
CA PHE A 182 -0.24 1.52 -4.79
C PHE A 182 -1.24 1.01 -3.76
N GLY A 183 -1.57 1.88 -2.81
CA GLY A 183 -2.59 1.57 -1.81
C GLY A 183 -2.63 2.63 -0.73
N GLY A 184 -3.05 2.22 0.45
CA GLY A 184 -3.01 3.04 1.65
C GLY A 184 -2.59 2.21 2.85
N PHE A 185 -2.07 2.88 3.87
CA PHE A 185 -1.66 2.24 5.11
C PHE A 185 -1.96 3.09 6.34
N CYS A 186 -2.06 2.43 7.48
CA CYS A 186 -1.80 3.01 8.79
C CYS A 186 -0.49 2.44 9.33
N ALA A 187 0.42 3.31 9.74
CA ALA A 187 1.69 2.94 10.35
C ALA A 187 1.70 3.39 11.79
N VAL A 188 1.96 2.45 12.69
CA VAL A 188 2.07 2.67 14.12
C VAL A 188 3.48 2.30 14.55
N ARG A 189 4.18 3.25 15.16
CA ARG A 189 5.52 2.99 15.69
C ARG A 189 5.44 2.29 17.04
N LEU A 190 6.18 1.21 17.18
CA LEU A 190 6.31 0.40 18.39
C LEU A 190 7.48 0.90 19.25
N SER A 191 7.38 0.74 20.56
CA SER A 191 8.43 1.11 21.53
C SER A 191 9.59 0.11 21.54
N THR A 192 9.32 -1.11 21.09
CA THR A 192 10.26 -2.23 21.02
C THR A 192 10.12 -2.87 19.64
N PRO A 193 11.22 -3.19 18.93
CA PRO A 193 11.12 -3.90 17.69
C PRO A 193 10.71 -5.37 17.93
N LEU A 194 9.92 -5.89 17.01
CA LEU A 194 9.34 -7.23 17.05
C LEU A 194 9.86 -8.07 15.88
N PRO A 195 9.78 -9.41 15.95
CA PRO A 195 10.11 -10.26 14.82
C PRO A 195 9.25 -9.88 13.62
N HIS A 196 9.81 -10.01 12.42
CA HIS A 196 9.08 -9.66 11.21
C HIS A 196 7.95 -10.65 11.01
N ILE A 197 6.70 -10.19 11.08
CA ILE A 197 5.55 -11.04 10.84
C ILE A 197 4.65 -10.39 9.80
N LEU A 198 4.18 -11.17 8.84
CA LEU A 198 3.22 -10.73 7.84
C LEU A 198 1.95 -11.57 7.95
N LEU A 199 0.83 -10.94 8.25
CA LEU A 199 -0.51 -11.49 8.06
C LEU A 199 -1.08 -10.97 6.75
N ARG A 200 -1.34 -11.88 5.83
CA ARG A 200 -2.02 -11.56 4.57
C ARG A 200 -3.50 -11.88 4.69
N ALA A 201 -4.37 -10.91 4.46
CA ALA A 201 -5.81 -11.13 4.45
C ALA A 201 -6.23 -11.96 3.22
N GLN A 202 -7.03 -13.01 3.43
CA GLN A 202 -7.58 -13.85 2.36
C GLN A 202 -8.89 -13.29 1.80
N ALA A 203 -9.71 -12.66 2.65
CA ALA A 203 -11.00 -12.14 2.27
C ALA A 203 -10.90 -10.77 1.56
N GLY A 204 -11.28 -10.73 0.28
CA GLY A 204 -11.57 -9.51 -0.46
C GLY A 204 -10.90 -9.42 -1.84
N LYS A 205 -11.54 -8.71 -2.78
CA LYS A 205 -10.95 -8.32 -4.10
C LYS A 205 -9.65 -7.49 -3.96
N ALA A 206 -9.19 -7.22 -2.73
CA ALA A 206 -8.05 -6.40 -2.37
C ALA A 206 -6.73 -7.20 -2.21
N GLY A 207 -6.75 -8.54 -2.16
CA GLY A 207 -5.60 -9.36 -1.74
C GLY A 207 -4.58 -9.79 -2.80
N LYS A 208 -4.56 -9.21 -4.01
CA LYS A 208 -3.72 -9.77 -5.12
C LYS A 208 -2.49 -8.98 -5.54
N PHE A 209 -2.19 -7.80 -4.97
CA PHE A 209 -1.12 -6.94 -5.52
C PHE A 209 -0.32 -6.07 -4.53
N ALA A 210 -0.46 -6.25 -3.21
CA ALA A 210 0.26 -5.38 -2.25
C ALA A 210 1.76 -5.72 -2.10
N LEU A 211 2.20 -6.90 -2.51
CA LEU A 211 3.60 -7.33 -2.41
C LEU A 211 3.95 -8.14 -3.66
N ALA A 212 4.72 -7.54 -4.58
CA ALA A 212 5.21 -8.17 -5.82
C ALA A 212 6.10 -9.42 -5.58
N ALA A 213 6.48 -9.69 -4.34
CA ALA A 213 7.08 -10.95 -3.92
C ALA A 213 6.31 -11.51 -2.72
N LEU A 214 5.95 -12.78 -2.82
CA LEU A 214 5.42 -13.54 -1.68
C LEU A 214 6.60 -13.99 -0.80
N PRO A 215 6.45 -14.02 0.53
CA PRO A 215 7.42 -14.71 1.38
C PRO A 215 7.51 -16.19 1.00
N ASP A 216 8.64 -16.82 1.31
CA ASP A 216 8.81 -18.25 1.04
C ASP A 216 7.71 -19.09 1.71
N SER A 217 7.27 -20.16 1.06
CA SER A 217 6.23 -21.05 1.60
C SER A 217 6.69 -21.77 2.88
N ALA A 218 8.00 -22.00 3.03
CA ALA A 218 8.59 -22.55 4.25
C ALA A 218 8.38 -21.64 5.48
N GLN A 219 8.11 -20.36 5.26
CA GLN A 219 7.90 -19.36 6.29
C GLN A 219 6.42 -19.17 6.65
N ARG A 220 5.53 -19.98 6.07
CA ARG A 220 4.11 -19.96 6.36
C ARG A 220 3.85 -20.76 7.64
N LEU A 221 3.18 -20.15 8.59
CA LEU A 221 2.71 -20.81 9.81
C LEU A 221 1.18 -20.86 9.79
N SER A 222 0.63 -22.06 9.91
CA SER A 222 -0.81 -22.25 10.10
C SER A 222 -1.15 -22.15 11.58
N LEU A 223 -2.14 -21.34 11.92
CA LEU A 223 -2.66 -21.25 13.29
C LEU A 223 -3.89 -22.15 13.48
N GLU A 224 -4.26 -22.40 14.72
CA GLU A 224 -5.44 -23.23 15.08
C GLU A 224 -6.77 -22.52 14.73
N GLY A 225 -7.84 -23.31 14.68
CA GLY A 225 -9.20 -22.82 14.37
C GLY A 225 -9.40 -22.43 12.90
N ASP A 226 -10.29 -21.47 12.68
CA ASP A 226 -10.68 -20.94 11.37
C ASP A 226 -9.80 -19.76 10.90
N PHE A 227 -8.74 -19.43 11.63
CA PHE A 227 -7.90 -18.27 11.33
C PHE A 227 -7.30 -18.32 9.92
N ASN A 228 -6.96 -19.52 9.45
CA ASN A 228 -6.39 -19.73 8.13
C ASN A 228 -7.38 -19.49 6.98
N ASP A 229 -8.68 -19.36 7.24
CA ASP A 229 -9.69 -18.97 6.24
C ASP A 229 -9.76 -17.44 6.07
N HIS A 230 -9.16 -16.71 7.00
CA HIS A 230 -9.19 -15.25 7.06
C HIS A 230 -7.82 -14.63 6.79
N PHE A 231 -6.76 -15.24 7.29
CA PHE A 231 -5.40 -14.74 7.18
C PHE A 231 -4.41 -15.87 6.88
N THR A 232 -3.36 -15.53 6.15
CA THR A 232 -2.16 -16.37 6.03
C THR A 232 -1.03 -15.71 6.81
N LEU A 233 -0.51 -16.38 7.85
CA LEU A 233 0.62 -15.89 8.64
C LEU A 233 1.94 -16.34 8.04
N TYR A 234 2.89 -15.40 7.97
CA TYR A 234 4.28 -15.65 7.65
C TYR A 234 5.20 -15.12 8.76
N CYS A 235 6.17 -15.93 9.17
CA CYS A 235 7.22 -15.55 10.10
C CYS A 235 8.60 -16.12 9.65
N PRO A 236 9.71 -15.53 10.08
CA PRO A 236 11.03 -16.13 9.93
C PRO A 236 11.06 -17.56 10.46
N GLU A 237 11.81 -18.41 9.76
CA GLU A 237 12.18 -19.72 10.29
C GLU A 237 12.80 -19.53 11.68
N GLU A 238 12.48 -20.44 12.60
CA GLU A 238 12.88 -20.41 14.02
C GLU A 238 12.14 -19.37 14.89
N TYR A 239 11.20 -18.58 14.35
CA TYR A 239 10.38 -17.61 15.09
C TYR A 239 8.91 -18.03 15.22
N GLU A 240 8.57 -19.28 14.93
CA GLU A 240 7.20 -19.81 14.97
C GLU A 240 6.62 -19.72 16.39
N ARG A 241 7.42 -20.09 17.40
CA ARG A 241 7.03 -19.99 18.82
C ARG A 241 6.75 -18.55 19.24
N ASP A 242 7.56 -17.61 18.76
CA ASP A 242 7.38 -16.18 19.03
C ASP A 242 6.11 -15.65 18.36
N ALA A 243 5.82 -16.10 17.14
CA ALA A 243 4.56 -15.79 16.47
C ALA A 243 3.35 -16.32 17.28
N LEU A 244 3.38 -17.55 17.78
CA LEU A 244 2.31 -18.09 18.63
C LEU A 244 2.09 -17.27 19.92
N TYR A 245 3.16 -16.74 20.52
CA TYR A 245 3.06 -15.86 21.69
C TYR A 245 2.42 -14.51 21.37
N LEU A 246 2.68 -13.96 20.18
CA LEU A 246 2.12 -12.68 19.75
C LEU A 246 0.67 -12.82 19.28
N PHE A 247 0.32 -13.95 18.66
CA PHE A 247 -0.99 -14.25 18.10
C PHE A 247 -1.75 -15.24 18.97
N THR A 248 -1.99 -14.86 20.23
CA THR A 248 -2.88 -15.61 21.13
C THR A 248 -4.32 -15.65 20.59
N PRO A 249 -5.16 -16.62 21.01
CA PRO A 249 -6.52 -16.76 20.49
C PRO A 249 -7.38 -15.48 20.59
N ASP A 250 -7.20 -14.68 21.64
CA ASP A 250 -7.90 -13.39 21.81
C ASP A 250 -7.44 -12.31 20.81
N VAL A 251 -6.22 -12.39 20.33
CA VAL A 251 -5.69 -11.52 19.26
C VAL A 251 -6.21 -11.98 17.91
N MET A 252 -6.19 -13.29 17.65
CA MET A 252 -6.71 -13.89 16.42
C MET A 252 -8.17 -13.54 16.19
N ALA A 253 -9.04 -13.72 17.20
CA ALA A 253 -10.45 -13.36 17.10
C ALA A 253 -10.66 -11.87 16.76
N ARG A 254 -9.91 -10.96 17.41
CA ARG A 254 -10.01 -9.53 17.12
C ARG A 254 -9.55 -9.15 15.72
N LEU A 255 -8.50 -9.81 15.21
CA LEU A 255 -8.05 -9.61 13.83
C LEU A 255 -9.14 -10.03 12.84
N ILE A 256 -9.78 -11.17 13.09
CA ILE A 256 -10.90 -11.66 12.28
C ILE A 256 -12.09 -10.69 12.35
N ASP A 257 -12.42 -10.15 13.51
CA ASP A 257 -13.63 -9.34 13.65
C ASP A 257 -13.46 -7.88 13.16
N ARG A 258 -12.27 -7.30 13.36
CA ARG A 258 -12.07 -5.84 13.24
C ARG A 258 -11.01 -5.40 12.23
N VAL A 259 -10.11 -6.31 11.82
CA VAL A 259 -8.96 -5.97 10.94
C VAL A 259 -9.11 -6.62 9.54
N ARG A 260 -10.19 -7.35 9.30
CA ARG A 260 -10.50 -7.96 7.98
C ARG A 260 -10.35 -6.94 6.85
N GLY A 261 -9.64 -7.34 5.80
CA GLY A 261 -9.42 -6.53 4.59
C GLY A 261 -8.13 -5.70 4.61
N PHE A 262 -7.38 -5.71 5.72
CA PHE A 262 -6.01 -5.20 5.79
C PHE A 262 -5.01 -6.34 5.91
N ASP A 263 -3.92 -6.24 5.17
CA ASP A 263 -2.70 -6.99 5.50
C ASP A 263 -2.07 -6.33 6.73
N VAL A 264 -1.55 -7.13 7.65
CA VAL A 264 -0.84 -6.65 8.84
C VAL A 264 0.62 -7.02 8.72
N GLU A 265 1.52 -6.05 8.76
CA GLU A 265 2.96 -6.28 8.71
C GLU A 265 3.63 -5.68 9.94
N ILE A 266 4.30 -6.53 10.72
CA ILE A 266 5.19 -6.14 11.79
C ILE A 266 6.61 -6.23 11.23
N ILE A 267 7.36 -5.13 11.25
CA ILE A 267 8.74 -5.11 10.76
C ILE A 267 9.56 -4.06 11.51
N ASP A 268 10.67 -4.48 12.10
CA ASP A 268 11.45 -3.65 13.03
C ASP A 268 10.54 -3.07 14.13
N ASP A 269 10.51 -1.73 14.26
CA ASP A 269 9.69 -0.97 15.20
C ASP A 269 8.38 -0.46 14.58
N TRP A 270 7.90 -1.08 13.49
CA TRP A 270 6.66 -0.68 12.82
C TRP A 270 5.62 -1.79 12.81
N LEU A 271 4.38 -1.41 13.12
CA LEU A 271 3.17 -2.15 12.82
C LEU A 271 2.43 -1.42 11.70
N LEU A 272 2.18 -2.12 10.60
CA LEU A 272 1.59 -1.58 9.40
C LEU A 272 0.27 -2.30 9.11
N LEU A 273 -0.82 -1.54 8.97
CA LEU A 273 -2.06 -2.00 8.37
C LEU A 273 -2.07 -1.53 6.92
N VAL A 274 -2.12 -2.45 5.97
CA VAL A 274 -1.92 -2.15 4.55
C VAL A 274 -3.14 -2.59 3.75
N SER A 275 -3.59 -1.72 2.84
CA SER A 275 -4.63 -2.04 1.88
C SER A 275 -4.17 -1.72 0.47
N SER A 276 -4.64 -2.49 -0.51
CA SER A 276 -4.46 -2.16 -1.93
C SER A 276 -5.34 -0.99 -2.39
N ARG A 277 -6.28 -0.55 -1.54
CA ARG A 277 -7.09 0.65 -1.73
C ARG A 277 -6.51 1.81 -0.92
N ASP A 278 -6.76 3.02 -1.40
CA ASP A 278 -6.48 4.24 -0.63
C ASP A 278 -7.25 4.19 0.71
N VAL A 279 -6.58 4.53 1.81
CA VAL A 279 -7.19 4.59 3.16
C VAL A 279 -7.57 6.02 3.53
N VAL A 280 -6.83 7.02 3.05
CA VAL A 280 -7.17 8.43 3.22
C VAL A 280 -8.11 8.85 2.09
N THR A 281 -9.41 8.72 2.37
CA THR A 281 -10.50 8.93 1.41
C THR A 281 -11.54 9.94 1.91
N LEU A 282 -12.57 10.19 1.08
CA LEU A 282 -13.73 11.00 1.47
C LEU A 282 -14.90 10.15 1.97
N ASP A 283 -14.70 8.85 2.10
CA ASP A 283 -15.73 7.91 2.53
C ASP A 283 -15.69 7.76 4.06
N PRO A 284 -16.75 8.14 4.78
CA PRO A 284 -16.81 8.01 6.24
C PRO A 284 -16.65 6.58 6.75
N GLU A 285 -17.25 5.60 6.06
CA GLU A 285 -17.23 4.19 6.47
C GLU A 285 -15.80 3.62 6.43
N SER A 286 -15.05 3.93 5.37
CA SER A 286 -13.63 3.60 5.28
C SER A 286 -12.81 4.12 6.47
N TRP A 287 -13.11 5.32 6.98
CA TRP A 287 -12.42 5.89 8.15
C TRP A 287 -12.82 5.21 9.45
N GLN A 288 -14.09 4.89 9.62
CA GLN A 288 -14.58 4.14 10.78
C GLN A 288 -13.91 2.76 10.85
N GLY A 289 -13.94 1.99 9.76
CA GLY A 289 -13.28 0.68 9.71
C GLY A 289 -11.77 0.76 9.95
N LEU A 290 -11.10 1.82 9.47
CA LEU A 290 -9.68 2.02 9.73
C LEU A 290 -9.38 2.30 11.21
N TYR A 291 -10.16 3.16 11.87
CA TYR A 291 -9.97 3.47 13.29
C TYR A 291 -10.35 2.27 14.18
N ASP A 292 -11.39 1.53 13.83
CA ASP A 292 -11.76 0.29 14.52
C ASP A 292 -10.61 -0.73 14.45
N ALA A 293 -10.00 -0.91 13.28
CA ALA A 293 -8.85 -1.80 13.09
C ALA A 293 -7.63 -1.35 13.91
N VAL A 294 -7.33 -0.04 13.91
CA VAL A 294 -6.23 0.53 14.70
C VAL A 294 -6.49 0.40 16.20
N GLY A 295 -7.72 0.67 16.66
CA GLY A 295 -8.11 0.52 18.06
C GLY A 295 -7.97 -0.93 18.53
N ALA A 296 -8.47 -1.88 17.74
CA ALA A 296 -8.38 -3.31 18.05
C ALA A 296 -6.93 -3.80 18.22
N LEU A 297 -6.00 -3.26 17.43
CA LEU A 297 -4.57 -3.59 17.55
C LEU A 297 -3.88 -2.80 18.66
N SER A 298 -4.25 -1.53 18.88
CA SER A 298 -3.63 -0.68 19.90
C SER A 298 -3.74 -1.27 21.31
N ASP A 299 -4.86 -1.92 21.62
CA ASP A 299 -5.06 -2.66 22.87
C ASP A 299 -4.06 -3.81 23.08
N LYS A 300 -3.50 -4.36 22.00
CA LYS A 300 -2.57 -5.49 22.02
C LYS A 300 -1.11 -5.07 21.94
N ILE A 301 -0.82 -3.90 21.36
CA ILE A 301 0.54 -3.35 21.26
C ILE A 301 1.24 -3.34 22.63
N GLY A 302 0.56 -2.94 23.70
CA GLY A 302 1.15 -2.94 25.05
C GLY A 302 1.59 -4.32 25.54
N ARG A 303 0.92 -5.40 25.12
CA ARG A 303 1.34 -6.78 25.40
C ARG A 303 2.55 -7.15 24.54
N TRP A 304 2.50 -6.87 23.24
CA TRP A 304 3.60 -7.16 22.32
C TRP A 304 4.88 -6.44 22.69
N GLU A 305 4.82 -5.19 23.16
CA GLU A 305 6.00 -4.40 23.54
C GLU A 305 6.76 -4.95 24.75
N ARG A 306 6.14 -5.87 25.52
CA ARG A 306 6.80 -6.61 26.59
C ARG A 306 7.59 -7.82 26.11
N TRP A 307 7.38 -8.29 24.87
CA TRP A 307 8.10 -9.41 24.29
C TRP A 307 9.61 -9.12 24.22
N ARG A 308 10.43 -10.16 24.40
CA ARG A 308 11.90 -10.11 24.31
C ARG A 308 12.38 -11.34 23.56
N ASP A 309 13.46 -11.19 22.79
CA ASP A 309 14.10 -12.30 22.09
C ASP A 309 15.06 -13.02 23.04
N ASP A 310 14.65 -14.19 23.54
CA ASP A 310 15.44 -15.01 24.46
C ASP A 310 16.75 -15.53 23.84
N ARG A 311 16.91 -15.43 22.52
CA ARG A 311 18.12 -15.84 21.79
C ARG A 311 19.25 -14.82 21.94
N LEU A 312 18.95 -13.62 22.41
CA LEU A 312 19.95 -12.59 22.63
C LEU A 312 20.43 -12.63 24.09
N PRO A 313 21.74 -12.47 24.33
CA PRO A 313 22.24 -12.40 25.69
C PRO A 313 21.57 -11.23 26.42
N ALA A 314 21.10 -11.50 27.65
CA ALA A 314 20.57 -10.46 28.52
C ALA A 314 21.64 -9.37 28.67
N VAL A 315 21.32 -8.15 28.23
CA VAL A 315 22.21 -7.01 28.47
C VAL A 315 22.23 -6.80 29.98
N PRO A 316 23.38 -6.94 30.67
CA PRO A 316 23.42 -6.66 32.10
C PRO A 316 22.97 -5.21 32.31
N ARG A 317 21.97 -5.01 33.17
CA ARG A 317 21.72 -3.67 33.72
C ARG A 317 23.01 -3.29 34.43
N VAL A 318 23.71 -2.29 33.92
CA VAL A 318 24.79 -1.64 34.67
C VAL A 318 24.12 -1.09 35.93
N ALA A 319 24.29 -1.80 37.04
CA ALA A 319 23.94 -1.28 38.35
C ALA A 319 24.95 -0.17 38.64
N THR A 320 24.55 1.08 38.44
CA THR A 320 25.29 2.22 38.98
C THR A 320 25.11 2.22 40.49
N GLY A 321 25.89 1.41 41.18
CA GLY A 321 26.06 1.50 42.62
C GLY A 321 27.26 2.39 42.91
N THR A 322 27.03 3.64 43.34
CA THR A 322 27.51 4.24 44.61
C THR A 322 27.36 5.78 44.61
N ASP A 323 26.63 6.24 45.62
CA ASP A 323 26.53 7.53 46.30
C ASP A 323 27.37 8.74 45.85
N ALA A 324 26.69 9.84 45.50
CA ALA A 324 26.75 11.15 46.16
C ALA A 324 25.97 12.19 45.32
N GLY A 325 25.30 13.13 46.01
CA GLY A 325 24.21 13.93 45.45
C GLY A 325 24.55 14.84 44.26
N ALA A 326 23.65 14.84 43.28
CA ALA A 326 23.26 15.99 42.47
C ALA A 326 22.00 15.62 41.67
N VAL A 327 20.88 16.30 41.93
CA VAL A 327 19.64 16.15 41.17
C VAL A 327 19.85 16.79 39.79
N ALA A 328 20.20 15.96 38.80
CA ALA A 328 20.07 16.30 37.39
C ALA A 328 18.99 15.40 36.79
N VAL A 329 17.79 15.94 36.60
CA VAL A 329 16.72 15.33 35.80
C VAL A 329 17.14 15.45 34.32
N GLY A 330 18.06 14.58 33.91
CA GLY A 330 18.36 14.33 32.51
C GLY A 330 17.29 13.41 31.90
N PRO A 331 17.02 13.52 30.58
CA PRO A 331 16.06 12.64 29.93
C PRO A 331 16.52 11.19 30.10
N LYS A 332 15.63 10.38 30.69
CA LYS A 332 15.81 8.95 30.93
C LYS A 332 16.36 8.28 29.65
N PRO A 333 17.56 7.69 29.67
CA PRO A 333 18.05 6.96 28.50
C PRO A 333 17.04 5.87 28.17
N ALA A 334 16.63 5.81 26.90
CA ALA A 334 15.70 4.80 26.41
C ALA A 334 16.21 3.43 26.86
N ALA A 335 15.40 2.74 27.67
CA ALA A 335 15.67 1.37 28.10
C ALA A 335 16.09 0.58 26.86
N SER A 336 17.24 -0.10 26.91
CA SER A 336 17.83 -0.86 25.81
C SER A 336 16.73 -1.50 24.96
N ALA A 337 16.44 -0.88 23.81
CA ALA A 337 15.34 -1.30 22.95
C ALA A 337 15.53 -2.80 22.70
N GLY A 338 14.48 -3.60 22.93
CA GLY A 338 14.53 -5.04 22.67
C GLY A 338 15.17 -5.25 21.30
N ARG A 339 16.08 -6.20 21.18
CA ARG A 339 16.71 -6.50 19.90
C ARG A 339 16.08 -7.78 19.39
N VAL A 340 15.88 -7.87 18.08
CA VAL A 340 15.53 -9.12 17.40
C VAL A 340 16.82 -9.66 16.80
N ALA A 341 17.09 -10.95 16.92
CA ALA A 341 18.24 -11.57 16.26
C ALA A 341 18.13 -11.44 14.73
N ARG A 342 19.26 -11.49 14.02
CA ARG A 342 19.31 -11.19 12.57
C ARG A 342 18.34 -12.05 11.75
N ARG A 343 18.15 -13.31 12.14
CA ARG A 343 17.23 -14.26 11.49
C ARG A 343 15.76 -13.80 11.58
N GLY A 344 15.35 -13.24 12.72
CA GLY A 344 13.97 -12.77 12.94
C GLY A 344 13.62 -11.44 12.30
N ARG A 345 14.60 -10.70 11.76
CA ARG A 345 14.37 -9.32 11.29
C ARG A 345 13.69 -9.26 9.93
N ARG A 346 13.87 -10.26 9.06
CA ARG A 346 13.40 -10.18 7.67
C ARG A 346 12.85 -11.52 7.18
N LEU A 347 11.66 -11.49 6.60
CA LEU A 347 11.16 -12.57 5.76
C LEU A 347 12.02 -12.69 4.50
N ARG A 348 12.28 -13.92 4.05
CA ARG A 348 12.90 -14.22 2.77
C ARG A 348 11.81 -14.16 1.72
N MET A 349 12.04 -13.34 0.70
CA MET A 349 11.09 -13.16 -0.39
C MET A 349 11.45 -14.09 -1.55
N ARG A 350 10.43 -14.66 -2.21
CA ARG A 350 10.60 -15.40 -3.48
C ARG A 350 9.98 -14.60 -4.62
N LEU A 351 10.71 -14.48 -5.72
CA LEU A 351 10.21 -13.84 -6.92
C LEU A 351 9.07 -14.71 -7.51
N GLY A 352 7.90 -14.10 -7.70
CA GLY A 352 6.77 -14.78 -8.31
C GLY A 352 7.00 -14.97 -9.81
N TRP A 353 7.11 -16.21 -10.27
CA TRP A 353 7.34 -16.58 -11.68
C TRP A 353 6.21 -16.13 -12.66
N GLY A 354 5.10 -15.62 -12.14
CA GLY A 354 3.92 -15.27 -12.95
C GLY A 354 4.15 -14.16 -13.97
N GLU A 355 5.06 -13.22 -13.71
CA GLU A 355 5.37 -12.14 -14.66
C GLU A 355 6.26 -12.62 -15.82
N ALA A 356 7.17 -13.56 -15.56
CA ALA A 356 7.98 -14.18 -16.60
C ALA A 356 7.13 -15.01 -17.56
N ILE A 357 6.16 -15.77 -17.05
CA ILE A 357 5.24 -16.58 -17.87
C ILE A 357 4.36 -15.68 -18.76
N GLY A 358 3.90 -14.54 -18.24
CA GLY A 358 3.09 -13.59 -19.02
C GLY A 358 3.86 -12.94 -20.17
N LEU A 359 5.12 -12.57 -19.95
CA LEU A 359 5.99 -12.00 -20.99
C LEU A 359 6.41 -13.04 -22.02
N ILE A 360 6.68 -14.28 -21.60
CA ILE A 360 6.97 -15.39 -22.50
C ILE A 360 5.75 -15.69 -23.37
N ALA A 361 4.55 -15.80 -22.78
CA ALA A 361 3.32 -16.05 -23.54
C ALA A 361 3.01 -14.94 -24.57
N LEU A 362 3.23 -13.67 -24.20
CA LEU A 362 3.06 -12.54 -25.12
C LEU A 362 4.12 -12.54 -26.23
N GLY A 363 5.38 -12.84 -25.89
CA GLY A 363 6.48 -12.99 -26.85
C GLY A 363 6.23 -14.14 -27.82
N SER A 364 5.74 -15.28 -27.34
CA SER A 364 5.37 -16.44 -28.15
C SER A 364 4.22 -16.14 -29.11
N LEU A 365 3.22 -15.37 -28.67
CA LEU A 365 2.11 -14.91 -29.52
C LEU A 365 2.59 -13.97 -30.65
N LEU A 366 3.51 -13.04 -30.33
CA LEU A 366 4.07 -12.13 -31.33
C LEU A 366 4.97 -12.85 -32.33
N VAL A 367 5.83 -13.77 -31.87
CA VAL A 367 6.68 -14.58 -32.74
C VAL A 367 5.82 -15.52 -33.58
N GLY A 368 4.78 -16.14 -33.03
CA GLY A 368 3.85 -16.99 -33.78
C GLY A 368 3.14 -16.24 -34.92
N GLY A 369 2.70 -14.99 -34.67
CA GLY A 369 2.09 -14.14 -35.69
C GLY A 369 3.07 -13.67 -36.77
N VAL A 370 4.34 -13.43 -36.41
CA VAL A 370 5.40 -13.08 -37.38
C VAL A 370 5.82 -14.30 -38.20
N VAL A 371 5.92 -15.48 -37.60
CA VAL A 371 6.26 -16.72 -38.32
C VAL A 371 5.13 -17.13 -39.27
N SER A 372 3.86 -16.95 -38.90
CA SER A 372 2.74 -17.20 -39.84
C SER A 372 2.74 -16.25 -41.04
N LEU A 373 3.28 -15.04 -40.89
CA LEU A 373 3.48 -14.07 -41.98
C LEU A 373 4.56 -14.52 -42.99
N PHE A 374 5.54 -15.32 -42.56
CA PHE A 374 6.62 -15.82 -43.42
C PHE A 374 6.37 -17.25 -43.96
N TYR A 375 5.34 -17.94 -43.45
CA TYR A 375 5.02 -19.33 -43.82
C TYR A 375 3.61 -19.51 -44.43
N SER A 376 2.95 -18.42 -44.86
CA SER A 376 1.79 -18.54 -45.74
C SER A 376 2.27 -18.88 -47.18
N PRO A 377 1.85 -20.02 -47.77
CA PRO A 377 2.19 -20.38 -49.15
C PRO A 377 1.57 -19.43 -50.18
#